data_AF-A0A7X8FUL6-F1
#
_entry.id   AF-A0A7X8FUL6-F1
#
_cell.length_a   1.000
_cell.length_b   1.000
_cell.length_c   1.000
_cell.angle_alpha   90.00
_cell.angle_beta   90.00
_cell.angle_gamma   90.00
#
_symmetry.space_group_name_H-M   'P 1'
#
loop_
_entity.id
_entity.type
_entity.pdbx_description
1 polymer ?
#
loop_
_entity_poly.entity_id
_entity_poly.type
_entity_poly.pdbx_seq_one_letter_code
_entity_poly.pdbx_strand_id
1 'polypeptide(L)'
;MLIPVICLVFGVLGGFMSLEQRLGRLPAEAHDLLSGSWFQVVLRPLYGGIFALVAYILLLSGLVTSAIFPVFVYPSLPETGITPLYFMLFLTDTVPASGPDFAKLLFWSFAAGFSERLIPQIGQGGV
;
A
#
# COMPACT_ATOMS: atom_id res chain seq x y z
N MET A 1 -9.75 -1.48 -13.03
CA MET A 1 -9.50 -2.61 -12.08
C MET A 1 -8.03 -2.88 -11.74
N LEU A 2 -7.06 -2.49 -12.57
CA LEU A 2 -5.66 -2.92 -12.40
C LEU A 2 -4.92 -2.23 -11.24
N ILE A 3 -5.26 -0.97 -10.94
CA ILE A 3 -4.50 -0.13 -9.99
C ILE A 3 -4.49 -0.69 -8.56
N PRO A 4 -5.64 -1.03 -7.92
CA PRO A 4 -5.61 -1.54 -6.55
C PRO A 4 -4.84 -2.86 -6.41
N VAL A 5 -4.90 -3.72 -7.43
CA VAL A 5 -4.14 -4.98 -7.45
C VAL A 5 -2.65 -4.71 -7.52
N ILE A 6 -2.22 -3.75 -8.34
CA ILE A 6 -0.82 -3.32 -8.41
C ILE A 6 -0.36 -2.77 -7.06
N CYS A 7 -1.16 -1.91 -6.41
CA CYS A 7 -0.86 -1.39 -5.08
C CYS A 7 -0.69 -2.53 -4.06
N LEU A 8 -1.59 -3.51 -4.08
CA LEU A 8 -1.52 -4.70 -3.22
C LEU A 8 -0.22 -5.48 -3.45
N VAL A 9 0.14 -5.76 -4.70
CA VAL A 9 1.36 -6.50 -5.03
C VAL A 9 2.61 -5.76 -4.54
N PHE A 10 2.70 -4.45 -4.78
CA PHE A 10 3.83 -3.65 -4.30
C PHE A 10 3.87 -3.56 -2.77
N GLY A 11 2.71 -3.52 -2.10
CA GLY A 11 2.61 -3.62 -0.65
C GLY A 11 3.10 -4.95 -0.10
N VAL A 12 2.73 -6.07 -0.73
CA VAL A 12 3.23 -7.40 -0.33
C VAL A 12 4.74 -7.49 -0.53
N LEU A 13 5.28 -6.95 -1.63
CA LEU A 13 6.73 -6.89 -1.88
C LEU A 13 7.45 -6.08 -0.78
N GLY A 14 6.90 -4.95 -0.37
CA GLY A 14 7.42 -4.17 0.76
C GLY A 14 7.41 -4.97 2.07
N GLY A 15 6.28 -5.61 2.38
CA GLY A 15 6.14 -6.45 3.57
C GLY A 15 7.11 -7.64 3.58
N PHE A 16 7.36 -8.23 2.41
CA PHE A 16 8.34 -9.31 2.24
C PHE A 16 9.77 -8.83 2.49
N MET A 17 10.19 -7.71 1.90
CA MET A 17 11.52 -7.13 2.14
C MET A 17 11.73 -6.75 3.61
N SER A 18 10.70 -6.24 4.28
CA SER A 18 10.72 -5.95 5.72
C SER A 18 10.92 -7.22 6.55
N LEU A 19 10.28 -8.32 6.15
CA LEU A 19 10.42 -9.62 6.79
C LEU A 19 11.83 -10.20 6.59
N GLU A 20 12.37 -10.17 5.37
CA GLU A 20 13.73 -10.65 5.09
C GLU A 20 14.78 -9.90 5.92
N GLN A 21 14.67 -8.57 6.03
CA GLN A 21 15.56 -7.77 6.89
C GLN A 21 15.47 -8.16 8.38
N ARG A 22 14.27 -8.48 8.87
CA ARG A 22 14.05 -8.91 10.26
C ARG A 22 14.64 -10.30 10.50
N LEU A 23 14.44 -11.23 9.57
CA LEU A 23 14.94 -12.60 9.66
C LEU A 23 16.47 -12.66 9.56
N GLY A 24 17.08 -11.86 8.66
CA GLY A 24 18.53 -11.81 8.51
C GLY A 24 19.30 -11.24 9.71
N ARG A 25 18.59 -10.62 10.67
CA ARG A 25 19.18 -10.10 11.92
C ARG A 25 19.10 -11.09 13.09
N LEU A 26 18.48 -12.25 12.91
CA LEU A 26 18.34 -13.24 13.98
C LEU A 26 19.61 -14.08 14.14
N PRO A 27 20.03 -14.40 15.38
CA PRO A 27 21.12 -15.33 15.64
C PRO A 27 20.78 -16.74 15.15
N ALA A 28 21.80 -17.51 14.75
CA ALA A 28 21.67 -18.88 14.21
C ALA A 28 20.80 -19.82 15.09
N GLU A 29 20.82 -19.63 16.41
CA GLU A 29 20.07 -20.40 17.42
C GLU A 29 18.55 -20.21 17.35
N ALA A 30 18.05 -19.10 16.80
CA ALA A 30 16.62 -18.81 16.69
C ALA A 30 15.96 -19.45 15.45
N HIS A 31 16.75 -19.98 14.50
CA HIS A 31 16.24 -20.55 13.25
C HIS A 31 15.52 -21.90 13.48
N ASP A 32 15.94 -22.68 14.48
CA ASP A 32 15.31 -23.98 14.80
C ASP A 32 13.88 -23.81 15.35
N LEU A 33 13.62 -22.75 16.12
CA LEU A 33 12.29 -22.45 16.67
C LEU A 33 11.32 -21.91 15.60
N LEU A 34 11.82 -21.23 14.58
CA LEU A 34 11.01 -20.66 13.49
C LEU A 34 10.50 -21.71 12.49
N SER A 35 11.19 -22.85 12.38
CA SER A 35 10.80 -23.97 11.51
C SER A 35 9.40 -24.50 11.84
N GLY A 36 8.97 -24.43 13.11
CA GLY A 36 7.64 -24.84 13.56
C GLY A 36 6.50 -23.86 13.25
N SER A 37 6.78 -22.64 12.79
CA SER A 37 5.78 -21.58 12.59
C SER A 37 5.97 -20.77 11.29
N TRP A 38 6.56 -21.38 10.27
CA TRP A 38 6.83 -20.77 8.97
C TRP A 38 5.59 -20.14 8.31
N PHE A 39 4.40 -20.71 8.53
CA PHE A 39 3.14 -20.18 7.99
C PHE A 39 2.80 -18.79 8.56
N GLN A 40 2.98 -18.58 9.87
CA GLN A 40 2.77 -17.28 10.51
C GLN A 40 3.81 -16.24 10.09
N VAL A 41 4.99 -16.69 9.67
CA VAL A 41 6.07 -15.84 9.14
C VAL A 41 5.70 -15.35 7.75
N VAL A 42 5.20 -16.24 6.88
CA VAL A 42 4.76 -15.91 5.50
C VAL A 42 3.46 -15.11 5.46
N LEU A 43 2.58 -15.25 6.47
CA LEU A 43 1.35 -14.47 6.53
C LEU A 43 1.60 -12.97 6.79
N ARG A 44 2.74 -12.59 7.38
CA ARG A 44 3.06 -11.19 7.71
C ARG A 44 3.12 -10.28 6.46
N PRO A 45 3.80 -10.64 5.37
CA PRO A 45 3.80 -9.89 4.11
C PRO A 45 2.40 -9.56 3.56
N LEU A 46 1.39 -10.39 3.79
CA LEU A 46 0.03 -10.11 3.33
C LEU A 46 -0.57 -8.86 3.98
N TYR A 47 -0.23 -8.60 5.25
CA TYR A 47 -0.62 -7.34 5.90
C TYR A 47 0.00 -6.13 5.20
N GLY A 48 1.19 -6.27 4.61
CA GLY A 48 1.81 -5.23 3.80
C GLY A 48 0.97 -4.84 2.58
N GLY A 49 0.35 -5.82 1.92
CA GLY A 49 -0.62 -5.56 0.84
C GLY A 49 -1.87 -4.81 1.31
N ILE A 50 -2.41 -5.20 2.47
CA ILE A 50 -3.56 -4.53 3.08
C ILE A 50 -3.21 -3.07 3.43
N PHE A 51 -2.04 -2.83 4.02
CA PHE A 51 -1.56 -1.49 4.34
C PHE A 51 -1.39 -0.62 3.09
N ALA A 52 -0.93 -1.18 1.97
CA ALA A 52 -0.86 -0.46 0.70
C ALA A 52 -2.25 -0.07 0.16
N LEU A 53 -3.28 -0.90 0.33
CA LEU A 53 -4.65 -0.53 -0.03
C LEU A 53 -5.21 0.61 0.85
N VAL A 54 -4.92 0.57 2.16
CA VAL A 54 -5.30 1.65 3.07
C VAL A 54 -4.58 2.95 2.69
N ALA A 55 -3.28 2.87 2.38
CA ALA A 55 -2.50 4.01 1.90
C ALA A 55 -3.05 4.53 0.56
N TYR A 56 -3.45 3.65 -0.36
CA TYR A 56 -4.09 4.05 -1.61
C TYR A 56 -5.38 4.84 -1.37
N ILE A 57 -6.25 4.38 -0.48
CA ILE A 57 -7.49 5.12 -0.11
C ILE A 57 -7.15 6.48 0.52
N LEU A 58 -6.13 6.52 1.39
CA LEU A 58 -5.66 7.78 1.99
C LEU A 58 -5.17 8.77 0.92
N LEU A 59 -4.40 8.31 -0.06
CA LEU A 59 -3.92 9.14 -1.16
C LEU A 59 -5.06 9.62 -2.06
N LEU A 60 -6.03 8.75 -2.35
CA LEU A 60 -7.23 9.11 -3.12
C LEU A 60 -8.10 10.15 -2.41
N SER A 61 -8.12 10.15 -1.08
CA SER A 61 -8.93 11.07 -0.28
C SER A 61 -8.52 12.54 -0.40
N GLY A 62 -7.30 12.81 -0.89
CA GLY A 62 -6.75 14.16 -0.95
C GLY A 62 -6.39 14.76 0.42
N LEU A 63 -6.44 13.98 1.51
CA LEU A 63 -6.01 14.41 2.84
C LEU A 63 -4.52 14.78 2.88
N VAL A 64 -3.72 14.18 2.01
CA VAL A 64 -2.28 14.40 1.95
C VAL A 64 -1.93 14.95 0.58
N THR A 65 -1.58 16.24 0.52
CA THR A 65 -1.25 16.95 -0.74
C THR A 65 0.16 17.53 -0.64
N SER A 66 1.07 17.03 -1.47
CA SER A 66 2.45 17.50 -1.59
C SER A 66 3.05 16.98 -2.90
N ALA A 67 4.16 17.56 -3.35
CA ALA A 67 4.86 17.17 -4.57
C ALA A 67 5.31 15.69 -4.58
N ILE A 68 5.53 15.11 -3.40
CA ILE A 68 5.94 13.71 -3.21
C ILE A 68 4.79 12.71 -3.31
N PHE A 69 3.53 13.18 -3.29
CA PHE A 69 2.36 12.33 -3.42
C PHE A 69 1.86 12.30 -4.87
N PRO A 70 1.24 11.19 -5.30
CA PRO A 70 0.66 11.06 -6.63
C PRO A 70 -0.56 11.97 -6.81
N VAL A 71 -0.66 12.60 -7.97
CA VAL A 71 -1.89 13.26 -8.43
C VAL A 71 -2.73 12.25 -9.23
N PHE A 72 -4.05 12.29 -9.05
CA PHE A 72 -5.00 11.37 -9.69
C PHE A 72 -5.98 12.08 -10.60
N VAL A 73 -6.45 11.35 -11.62
CA VAL A 73 -7.59 11.71 -12.47
C VAL A 73 -8.74 10.79 -12.10
N TYR A 74 -9.85 11.40 -11.66
CA TYR A 74 -11.03 10.69 -11.17
C TYR A 74 -12.06 10.50 -12.29
N PRO A 75 -12.85 9.42 -12.27
CA PRO A 75 -13.97 9.26 -13.19
C PRO A 75 -15.03 10.34 -12.98
N SER A 76 -15.75 10.69 -14.04
CA SER A 76 -16.84 11.67 -13.98
C SER A 76 -17.97 11.18 -13.08
N LEU A 77 -18.50 12.08 -12.24
CA LEU A 77 -19.67 11.83 -11.41
C LEU A 77 -20.92 11.56 -12.28
N PRO A 78 -21.62 10.43 -12.11
CA PRO A 78 -22.88 10.17 -12.79
C PRO A 78 -23.94 11.19 -12.38
N GLU A 79 -24.83 11.54 -13.30
CA GLU A 79 -25.98 12.44 -13.04
C GLU A 79 -26.92 11.89 -11.96
N THR A 80 -26.95 10.56 -11.78
CA THR A 80 -27.72 9.86 -10.75
C THR A 80 -27.11 9.96 -9.34
N GLY A 81 -25.97 10.64 -9.19
CA GLY A 81 -25.27 10.83 -7.91
C GLY A 81 -24.37 9.66 -7.53
N ILE A 82 -23.98 9.62 -6.25
CA ILE A 82 -23.06 8.61 -5.70
C ILE A 82 -23.82 7.29 -5.54
N THR A 83 -23.52 6.33 -6.42
CA THR A 83 -24.07 4.97 -6.39
C THR A 83 -23.02 3.95 -5.96
N PRO A 84 -23.40 2.75 -5.47
CA PRO A 84 -22.45 1.68 -5.19
C PRO A 84 -21.59 1.29 -6.40
N LEU A 85 -22.15 1.37 -7.60
CA LEU A 85 -21.43 1.16 -8.85
C LEU A 85 -20.36 2.25 -9.07
N TYR A 86 -20.72 3.51 -8.85
CA TYR A 86 -19.76 4.62 -8.92
C TYR A 86 -18.63 4.46 -7.91
N PHE A 87 -18.91 3.99 -6.69
CA PHE A 87 -17.87 3.73 -5.70
C PHE A 87 -16.87 2.67 -6.17
N MET A 88 -17.34 1.59 -6.81
CA MET A 88 -16.44 0.59 -7.40
C MET A 88 -15.61 1.21 -8.53
N LEU A 89 -16.23 1.94 -9.45
CA LEU A 89 -15.55 2.63 -10.55
C LEU A 89 -14.51 3.63 -10.03
N PHE A 90 -14.84 4.39 -9.00
CA PHE A 90 -13.92 5.32 -8.35
C PHE A 90 -12.66 4.61 -7.85
N LEU A 91 -12.79 3.45 -7.20
CA LEU A 91 -11.61 2.72 -6.72
C LEU A 91 -10.83 2.03 -7.85
N THR A 92 -11.52 1.57 -8.89
CA THR A 92 -10.92 0.72 -9.93
C THR A 92 -10.39 1.48 -11.14
N ASP A 93 -10.99 2.62 -11.46
CA ASP A 93 -10.75 3.37 -12.71
C ASP A 93 -10.15 4.75 -12.46
N THR A 94 -9.95 5.13 -11.19
CA THR A 94 -9.06 6.25 -10.88
C THR A 94 -7.63 5.89 -11.25
N VAL A 95 -6.99 6.74 -12.03
CA VAL A 95 -5.62 6.53 -12.52
C VAL A 95 -4.72 7.70 -12.13
N PRO A 96 -3.42 7.46 -11.89
CA PRO A 96 -2.46 8.54 -11.72
C PRO A 96 -2.42 9.44 -12.96
N ALA A 97 -2.27 10.75 -12.75
CA ALA A 97 -2.34 11.75 -13.82
C ALA A 97 -1.16 11.67 -14.81
N SER A 98 -0.02 11.12 -14.37
CA SER A 98 1.19 11.03 -15.17
C SER A 98 2.03 9.80 -14.81
N GLY A 99 3.00 9.46 -15.66
CA GLY A 99 3.99 8.40 -15.37
C GLY A 99 4.74 8.59 -14.05
N PRO A 100 5.26 9.80 -13.74
CA PRO A 100 5.82 10.10 -12.42
C PRO A 100 4.85 9.87 -11.26
N ASP A 101 3.57 10.24 -11.40
CA ASP A 101 2.58 9.98 -10.34
C ASP A 101 2.31 8.49 -10.17
N PHE A 102 2.36 7.72 -11.25
CA PHE A 102 2.31 6.26 -11.16
C PHE A 102 3.51 5.70 -10.38
N ALA A 103 4.72 6.18 -10.66
CA ALA A 103 5.91 5.76 -9.91
C ALA A 103 5.84 6.13 -8.41
N LYS A 104 5.33 7.33 -8.08
CA LYS A 104 5.07 7.73 -6.68
C LYS A 104 4.08 6.79 -6.00
N LEU A 105 3.00 6.40 -6.69
CA LEU A 105 2.01 5.46 -6.16
C LEU A 105 2.64 4.10 -5.85
N LEU A 106 3.47 3.57 -6.74
CA LEU A 106 4.19 2.31 -6.51
C LEU A 106 5.13 2.41 -5.30
N PHE A 107 5.88 3.52 -5.22
CA PHE A 107 6.78 3.79 -4.11
C PHE A 107 6.04 3.82 -2.77
N TRP A 108 4.94 4.58 -2.68
CA TRP A 108 4.17 4.67 -1.43
C TRP A 108 3.43 3.38 -1.09
N SER A 109 2.99 2.62 -2.09
CA SER A 109 2.42 1.29 -1.89
C SER A 109 3.45 0.32 -1.30
N PHE A 110 4.66 0.31 -1.85
CA PHE A 110 5.79 -0.46 -1.30
C PHE A 110 6.16 0.00 0.11
N ALA A 111 6.31 1.31 0.32
CA ALA A 111 6.71 1.87 1.60
C ALA A 111 5.68 1.58 2.71
N ALA A 112 4.38 1.66 2.40
CA ALA A 112 3.30 1.31 3.31
C ALA A 112 3.35 -0.17 3.72
N GLY A 113 3.72 -1.05 2.80
CA GLY A 113 3.93 -2.46 3.10
C GLY A 113 5.22 -2.75 3.87
N PHE A 114 6.29 -2.02 3.56
CA PHE A 114 7.61 -2.18 4.18
C PHE A 114 7.65 -1.70 5.64
N SER A 115 6.97 -0.60 5.94
CA SER A 115 6.96 0.00 7.27
C SER A 115 5.56 -0.07 7.88
N GLU A 116 5.38 -1.02 8.79
CA GLU A 116 4.18 -1.15 9.65
C GLU A 116 3.88 0.14 10.47
N ARG A 117 4.83 1.09 10.55
CA ARG A 117 4.69 2.38 11.26
C ARG A 117 4.54 3.60 10.34
N LEU A 118 4.61 3.43 9.01
CA LEU A 118 4.57 4.56 8.08
C LEU A 118 3.21 5.27 8.10
N ILE A 119 2.12 4.50 8.16
CA ILE A 119 0.75 5.03 8.04
C ILE A 119 0.40 5.94 9.24
N PRO A 120 0.65 5.55 10.51
CA PRO A 120 0.48 6.46 11.64
C PRO A 120 1.32 7.75 11.55
N GLN A 121 2.54 7.66 11.01
CA GLN A 121 3.45 8.82 10.92
C GLN A 121 2.99 9.86 9.89
N ILE A 122 2.46 9.41 8.74
CA ILE A 122 1.89 10.31 7.72
C ILE A 122 0.70 11.10 8.29
N GLY A 123 -0.14 10.47 9.11
CA GLY A 123 -1.28 11.13 9.75
C GLY A 123 -0.91 12.16 10.84
N GLN A 124 0.31 12.11 11.36
CA GLN A 124 0.81 13.03 12.40
C GLN A 124 1.59 14.22 11.85
N GLY A 125 1.64 14.41 10.52
CA GLY A 125 2.35 15.54 9.90
C GLY A 125 3.88 15.42 9.97
N GLY A 126 4.41 14.22 10.20
CA GLY A 126 5.85 13.96 10.20
C GLY A 126 6.38 13.68 8.80
N VAL A 127 6.55 14.73 8.00
CA VAL A 127 7.47 14.77 6.85
C VAL A 127 8.25 16.07 6.90
#